data_AF-J3A903-F1
#
_entry.id   AF-J3A903-F1
#
_cell.length_a   1.000
_cell.length_b   1.000
_cell.length_c   1.000
_cell.angle_alpha   90.00
_cell.angle_beta   90.00
_cell.angle_gamma   90.00
#
_symmetry.space_group_name_H-M   'P 1'
#
loop_
_entity.id
_entity.type
_entity.pdbx_description
1 polymer ?
#
loop_
_entity_poly.entity_id
_entity_poly.type
_entity_poly.pdbx_seq_one_letter_code
_entity_poly.pdbx_strand_id
1 'polypeptide(L)'
;MTRTQPHLGRRRLIGSALAATVLLGGTMSACSPAPSQLQQVETTALSASQVKERVSETPTSTDDDALPVGEDYLYVSAPEVTEKEKAGRSRQDRLGPNSSIVARYRGSDGSVLWAREIKPAVVNWRDDDGSSAQDVAHDLLAWRPAGYAVVSPDGRYVSLVLRPPRMRPVLSGSDDDRNPLDVAAQRTHIVVLDAATGKTVRTVEVSGLVLGQVLTDDALAVETARNYYPAGDGKGTVNVYSLTDTSAAPTSFPTDQWLIGIDNGALLLSPQSLVTERRTDVSVTLTRVDTRGRELGTIDGVTAPDRKHWERPKPHQ
;
A
#
# COMPACT_ATOMS: atom_id res chain seq x y z
N MET A 1 97.64 -39.22 -5.93
CA MET A 1 96.43 -39.88 -6.46
C MET A 1 95.46 -40.08 -5.31
N THR A 2 94.14 -39.91 -5.55
CA THR A 2 92.97 -40.14 -4.64
C THR A 2 92.89 -39.29 -3.36
N ARG A 3 91.75 -38.96 -2.78
CA ARG A 3 90.34 -38.65 -3.15
C ARG A 3 89.74 -38.13 -1.81
N THR A 4 88.66 -37.35 -1.90
CA THR A 4 87.57 -37.22 -0.90
C THR A 4 87.67 -36.15 0.20
N GLN A 5 86.63 -35.30 0.18
CA GLN A 5 86.02 -34.41 1.19
C GLN A 5 86.23 -34.78 2.68
N PRO A 6 86.16 -33.80 3.61
CA PRO A 6 84.86 -33.24 4.03
C PRO A 6 84.78 -31.72 4.30
N HIS A 7 83.53 -31.29 4.39
CA HIS A 7 83.02 -29.94 4.64
C HIS A 7 83.37 -29.38 6.03
N LEU A 8 83.62 -28.07 6.04
CA LEU A 8 83.70 -27.22 7.23
C LEU A 8 82.98 -25.90 6.91
N GLY A 9 82.08 -25.45 7.79
CA GLY A 9 81.69 -24.03 7.83
C GLY A 9 80.21 -23.70 8.01
N ARG A 10 79.81 -23.57 9.28
CA ARG A 10 78.78 -22.67 9.86
C ARG A 10 78.04 -21.72 8.89
N ARG A 11 76.71 -21.60 9.06
CA ARG A 11 76.04 -20.38 9.59
C ARG A 11 74.51 -20.47 9.69
N ARG A 12 74.04 -19.95 10.83
CA ARG A 12 72.80 -19.19 11.13
C ARG A 12 71.42 -19.85 11.03
N LEU A 13 70.88 -20.06 12.24
CA LEU A 13 69.46 -20.06 12.59
C LEU A 13 68.75 -18.81 12.04
N ILE A 14 67.65 -19.02 11.32
CA ILE A 14 66.58 -18.03 11.14
C ILE A 14 65.32 -18.70 11.65
N GLY A 15 64.85 -18.25 12.81
CA GLY A 15 63.57 -18.66 13.37
C GLY A 15 62.43 -18.05 12.56
N SER A 16 61.50 -18.90 12.10
CA SER A 16 60.21 -18.48 11.58
C SER A 16 59.16 -18.80 12.65
N ALA A 17 58.70 -17.76 13.32
CA ALA A 17 57.57 -17.82 14.24
C ALA A 17 56.27 -17.83 13.42
N LEU A 18 55.49 -18.90 13.54
CA LEU A 18 54.09 -18.94 13.11
C LEU A 18 53.27 -18.12 14.14
N ALA A 19 52.84 -16.92 13.77
CA ALA A 19 51.81 -16.19 14.50
C ALA A 19 50.49 -16.36 13.73
N ALA A 20 49.57 -17.14 14.30
CA ALA A 20 48.20 -17.25 13.84
C ALA A 20 47.43 -16.03 14.35
N THR A 21 47.14 -15.07 13.47
CA THR A 21 46.26 -13.94 13.80
C THR A 21 44.83 -14.30 13.37
N VAL A 22 43.98 -14.63 14.33
CA VAL A 22 42.53 -14.69 14.14
C VAL A 22 42.02 -13.25 14.12
N LEU A 23 41.70 -12.74 12.92
CA LEU A 23 40.94 -11.50 12.77
C LEU A 23 39.45 -11.85 12.71
N LEU A 24 38.79 -11.79 13.87
CA LEU A 24 37.34 -11.65 13.95
C LEU A 24 36.98 -10.20 13.58
N GLY A 25 36.95 -9.91 12.29
CA GLY A 25 36.42 -8.67 11.73
C GLY A 25 34.90 -8.74 11.66
N GLY A 26 34.22 -8.49 12.78
CA GLY A 26 32.80 -8.21 12.79
C GLY A 26 32.54 -6.82 12.19
N THR A 27 32.39 -6.74 10.88
CA THR A 27 31.75 -5.56 10.28
C THR A 27 30.26 -5.71 10.48
N MET A 28 29.72 -5.07 11.53
CA MET A 28 28.31 -4.67 11.51
C MET A 28 28.17 -3.64 10.39
N SER A 29 27.96 -4.12 9.16
CA SER A 29 27.40 -3.28 8.11
C SER A 29 25.96 -3.04 8.53
N ALA A 30 25.73 -1.93 9.23
CA ALA A 30 24.41 -1.37 9.32
C ALA A 30 24.05 -0.93 7.89
N CYS A 31 23.53 -1.86 7.10
CA CYS A 31 22.82 -1.53 5.88
C CYS A 31 21.59 -0.75 6.33
N SER A 32 21.67 0.58 6.29
CA SER A 32 20.47 1.39 6.14
C SER A 32 19.76 0.83 4.91
N PRO A 33 18.51 0.32 5.02
CA PRO A 33 17.77 -0.09 3.83
C PRO A 33 17.73 1.11 2.88
N ALA A 34 18.02 0.86 1.60
CA ALA A 34 17.92 1.91 0.60
C ALA A 34 16.48 2.47 0.66
N PRO A 35 16.29 3.80 0.79
CA PRO A 35 14.98 4.39 1.05
C PRO A 35 13.93 4.06 -0.03
N SER A 36 14.39 3.64 -1.21
CA SER A 36 13.59 3.26 -2.38
C SER A 36 13.28 1.77 -2.51
N GLN A 37 13.78 0.89 -1.64
CA GLN A 37 13.47 -0.54 -1.71
C GLN A 37 12.11 -0.85 -1.07
N LEU A 38 11.29 -1.56 -1.84
CA LEU A 38 9.96 -1.94 -1.44
C LEU A 38 10.01 -2.99 -0.33
N GLN A 39 9.51 -2.62 0.86
CA GLN A 39 9.54 -3.47 2.04
C GLN A 39 8.57 -4.65 1.87
N GLN A 40 8.99 -5.84 2.32
CA GLN A 40 8.12 -7.00 2.34
C GLN A 40 6.89 -6.73 3.22
N VAL A 41 5.72 -7.18 2.75
CA VAL A 41 4.51 -7.08 3.54
C VAL A 41 4.54 -8.09 4.68
N GLU A 42 4.38 -7.60 5.91
CA GLU A 42 4.21 -8.43 7.10
C GLU A 42 2.78 -8.27 7.63
N THR A 43 2.15 -9.39 8.00
CA THR A 43 0.82 -9.40 8.63
C THR A 43 0.87 -10.23 9.90
N THR A 44 0.60 -9.60 11.04
CA THR A 44 0.65 -10.24 12.37
C THR A 44 -0.74 -10.29 12.97
N ALA A 45 -1.16 -11.46 13.45
CA ALA A 45 -2.43 -11.61 14.15
C ALA A 45 -2.40 -10.94 15.53
N LEU A 46 -3.46 -10.20 15.87
CA LEU A 46 -3.63 -9.59 17.19
C LEU A 46 -4.85 -10.18 17.90
N SER A 47 -4.75 -10.33 19.23
CA SER A 47 -5.90 -10.60 20.09
C SER A 47 -6.73 -9.33 20.33
N ALA A 48 -7.98 -9.49 20.78
CA ALA A 48 -8.82 -8.36 21.16
C ALA A 48 -8.20 -7.49 22.27
N SER A 49 -7.47 -8.10 23.23
CA SER A 49 -6.76 -7.34 24.27
C SER A 49 -5.62 -6.50 23.70
N GLN A 50 -4.84 -7.06 22.77
CA GLN A 50 -3.76 -6.33 22.10
C GLN A 50 -4.28 -5.16 21.25
N VAL A 51 -5.46 -5.31 20.62
CA VAL A 51 -6.11 -4.19 19.91
C VAL A 51 -6.47 -3.08 20.88
N LYS A 52 -7.10 -3.41 22.02
CA LYS A 52 -7.50 -2.43 23.03
C LYS A 52 -6.31 -1.69 23.65
N GLU A 53 -5.16 -2.33 23.75
CA GLU A 53 -3.92 -1.71 24.25
C GLU A 53 -3.24 -0.78 23.23
N ARG A 54 -3.58 -0.90 21.93
CA ARG A 54 -2.90 -0.21 20.83
C ARG A 54 -3.80 0.69 20.00
N VAL A 55 -5.08 0.82 20.36
CA VAL A 55 -6.04 1.69 19.69
C VAL A 55 -6.66 2.59 20.73
N SER A 56 -6.58 3.91 20.50
CA SER A 56 -7.00 4.97 21.43
C SER A 56 -8.47 4.84 21.84
N GLU A 57 -9.33 4.62 20.85
CA GLU A 57 -10.78 4.57 21.00
C GLU A 57 -11.34 3.43 20.14
N THR A 58 -12.34 2.72 20.65
CA THR A 58 -12.99 1.67 19.86
C THR A 58 -13.85 2.33 18.77
N PRO A 59 -13.57 2.08 17.49
CA PRO A 59 -14.33 2.68 16.40
C PRO A 59 -15.77 2.16 16.40
N THR A 60 -16.68 2.93 15.82
CA THR A 60 -18.09 2.57 15.65
C THR A 60 -18.44 2.35 14.18
N SER A 61 -19.54 1.62 13.91
CA SER A 61 -20.02 1.41 12.53
C SER A 61 -20.46 2.70 11.83
N THR A 62 -20.70 3.78 12.60
CA THR A 62 -21.09 5.10 12.10
C THR A 62 -19.90 6.01 11.83
N ASP A 63 -18.68 5.59 12.17
CA ASP A 63 -17.50 6.40 11.90
C ASP A 63 -17.32 6.60 10.39
N ASP A 64 -16.81 7.77 10.00
CA ASP A 64 -16.68 8.13 8.58
C ASP A 64 -15.78 7.16 7.79
N ASP A 65 -14.79 6.60 8.48
CA ASP A 65 -13.79 5.66 7.96
C ASP A 65 -14.17 4.18 8.13
N ALA A 66 -15.32 3.88 8.76
CA ALA A 66 -15.81 2.51 8.90
C ALA A 66 -16.18 1.94 7.53
N LEU A 67 -15.71 0.72 7.27
CA LEU A 67 -15.96 -0.01 6.04
C LEU A 67 -17.05 -1.06 6.33
N PRO A 68 -18.28 -0.91 5.82
CA PRO A 68 -19.35 -1.85 6.11
C PRO A 68 -19.07 -3.23 5.50
N VAL A 69 -19.33 -4.29 6.27
CA VAL A 69 -19.21 -5.69 5.86
C VAL A 69 -20.41 -6.48 6.37
N GLY A 70 -21.49 -6.50 5.60
CA GLY A 70 -22.77 -7.05 6.07
C GLY A 70 -23.29 -6.24 7.26
N GLU A 71 -23.56 -6.92 8.38
CA GLU A 71 -23.97 -6.28 9.64
C GLU A 71 -22.79 -5.78 10.49
N ASP A 72 -21.56 -6.16 10.12
CA ASP A 72 -20.33 -5.80 10.80
C ASP A 72 -19.61 -4.65 10.08
N TYR A 73 -18.45 -4.25 10.60
CA TYR A 73 -17.60 -3.25 9.96
C TYR A 73 -16.12 -3.54 10.19
N LEU A 74 -15.31 -3.06 9.23
CA LEU A 74 -13.86 -3.02 9.31
C LEU A 74 -13.39 -1.60 9.60
N TYR A 75 -12.27 -1.50 10.30
CA TYR A 75 -11.63 -0.21 10.54
C TYR A 75 -10.10 -0.33 10.46
N VAL A 76 -9.46 0.71 9.95
CA VAL A 76 -8.00 0.81 9.82
C VAL A 76 -7.51 1.89 10.78
N SER A 77 -6.73 1.51 11.79
CA SER A 77 -6.19 2.41 12.81
C SER A 77 -4.67 2.51 12.74
N ALA A 78 -4.14 3.69 13.07
CA ALA A 78 -2.75 3.81 13.47
C ALA A 78 -2.55 3.16 14.85
N PRO A 79 -1.56 2.28 15.04
CA PRO A 79 -1.24 1.77 16.37
C PRO A 79 -0.71 2.90 17.26
N GLU A 80 -1.23 2.98 18.47
CA GLU A 80 -0.62 3.80 19.51
C GLU A 80 0.79 3.29 19.80
N VAL A 81 1.73 4.23 19.87
CA VAL A 81 3.12 3.94 20.21
C VAL A 81 3.21 3.84 21.72
N THR A 82 3.60 2.68 22.23
CA THR A 82 3.82 2.50 23.67
C THR A 82 4.98 3.38 24.16
N GLU A 83 5.01 3.73 25.44
CA GLU A 83 6.12 4.52 26.02
C GLU A 83 7.49 3.86 25.81
N LYS A 84 7.53 2.52 25.80
CA LYS A 84 8.74 1.74 25.51
C LYS A 84 9.22 1.91 24.06
N GLU A 85 8.30 1.97 23.11
CA GLU A 85 8.63 2.19 21.69
C GLU A 85 8.98 3.66 21.43
N LYS A 86 8.33 4.61 22.11
CA LYS A 86 8.69 6.04 22.03
C LYS A 86 10.14 6.29 22.49
N ALA A 87 10.59 5.58 23.52
CA ALA A 87 11.95 5.68 24.05
C ALA A 87 13.04 5.13 23.10
N GLY A 88 12.67 4.26 22.15
CA GLY A 88 13.59 3.63 21.19
C GLY A 88 13.60 4.26 19.79
N ARG A 89 12.68 5.18 19.49
CA ARG A 89 12.55 5.82 18.16
C ARG A 89 13.59 6.93 17.96
N SER A 90 14.28 6.91 16.81
CA SER A 90 15.10 8.04 16.36
C SER A 90 14.23 9.27 16.10
N ARG A 91 14.80 10.48 16.07
CA ARG A 91 14.06 11.70 15.68
C ARG A 91 13.44 11.59 14.27
N GLN A 92 14.05 10.81 13.38
CA GLN A 92 13.52 10.48 12.05
C GLN A 92 12.30 9.53 12.09
N ASP A 93 12.09 8.75 13.15
CA ASP A 93 10.97 7.80 13.30
C ASP A 93 9.70 8.46 13.85
N ARG A 94 9.70 9.79 13.99
CA ARG A 94 8.57 10.60 14.47
C ARG A 94 7.55 10.95 13.37
N LEU A 95 7.69 10.38 12.17
CA LEU A 95 6.99 10.73 10.93
C LEU A 95 5.80 9.78 10.64
N GLY A 96 4.96 9.53 11.64
CA GLY A 96 3.79 8.67 11.54
C GLY A 96 4.03 7.18 11.86
N PRO A 97 2.97 6.37 11.88
CA PRO A 97 3.05 4.95 12.20
C PRO A 97 3.66 4.14 11.04
N ASN A 98 4.52 3.17 11.35
CA ASN A 98 5.13 2.27 10.36
C ASN A 98 4.24 1.06 10.03
N SER A 99 3.16 0.88 10.78
CA SER A 99 2.18 -0.18 10.62
C SER A 99 0.76 0.37 10.78
N SER A 100 -0.23 -0.41 10.37
CA SER A 100 -1.65 -0.15 10.66
C SER A 100 -2.28 -1.37 11.29
N ILE A 101 -3.23 -1.15 12.20
CA ILE A 101 -4.10 -2.20 12.72
C ILE A 101 -5.36 -2.21 11.88
N VAL A 102 -5.65 -3.33 11.24
CA VAL A 102 -6.90 -3.60 10.54
C VAL A 102 -7.69 -4.59 11.36
N ALA A 103 -8.89 -4.20 11.78
CA ALA A 103 -9.72 -5.03 12.63
C ALA A 103 -11.16 -5.05 12.14
N ARG A 104 -11.80 -6.22 12.26
CA ARG A 104 -13.24 -6.37 12.08
C ARG A 104 -13.91 -6.36 13.44
N TYR A 105 -14.97 -5.59 13.54
CA TYR A 105 -15.76 -5.41 14.74
C TYR A 105 -17.18 -5.93 14.50
N ARG A 106 -17.75 -6.56 15.51
CA ARG A 106 -19.15 -6.98 15.47
C ARG A 106 -20.05 -5.75 15.53
N GLY A 107 -20.97 -5.60 14.59
CA GLY A 107 -21.84 -4.43 14.52
C GLY A 107 -22.72 -4.20 15.75
N SER A 108 -23.13 -5.28 16.42
CA SER A 108 -24.06 -5.21 17.56
C SER A 108 -23.45 -4.69 18.86
N ASP A 109 -22.15 -4.93 19.09
CA ASP A 109 -21.50 -4.68 20.39
C ASP A 109 -20.09 -4.09 20.29
N GLY A 110 -19.56 -3.89 19.08
CA GLY A 110 -18.22 -3.36 18.85
C GLY A 110 -17.08 -4.29 19.30
N SER A 111 -17.35 -5.57 19.56
CA SER A 111 -16.30 -6.52 19.93
C SER A 111 -15.43 -6.89 18.74
N VAL A 112 -14.13 -7.05 18.97
CA VAL A 112 -13.16 -7.45 17.94
C VAL A 112 -13.41 -8.90 17.53
N LEU A 113 -13.78 -9.12 16.26
CA LEU A 113 -13.92 -10.44 15.66
C LEU A 113 -12.56 -11.01 15.23
N TRP A 114 -11.73 -10.16 14.60
CA TRP A 114 -10.33 -10.44 14.31
C TRP A 114 -9.56 -9.14 14.11
N ALA A 115 -8.24 -9.20 14.27
CA ALA A 115 -7.36 -8.09 13.95
C ALA A 115 -6.01 -8.54 13.37
N ARG A 116 -5.43 -7.65 12.55
CA ARG A 116 -4.11 -7.77 11.95
C ARG A 116 -3.34 -6.47 12.10
N GLU A 117 -2.09 -6.55 12.53
CA GLU A 117 -1.12 -5.49 12.29
C GLU A 117 -0.44 -5.73 10.94
N ILE A 118 -0.45 -4.72 10.07
CA ILE A 118 0.11 -4.78 8.72
C ILE A 118 1.29 -3.81 8.61
N LYS A 119 2.40 -4.27 8.03
CA LYS A 119 3.57 -3.46 7.67
C LYS A 119 3.88 -3.64 6.17
N PRO A 120 4.20 -2.57 5.42
CA PRO A 120 4.08 -1.16 5.80
C PRO A 120 2.65 -0.76 6.20
N ALA A 121 2.51 0.39 6.86
CA ALA A 121 1.20 0.96 7.20
C ALA A 121 0.30 1.06 5.96
N VAL A 122 -1.01 0.98 6.14
CA VAL A 122 -1.98 1.37 5.10
C VAL A 122 -1.80 2.86 4.81
N VAL A 123 -1.96 3.29 3.56
CA VAL A 123 -1.93 4.71 3.20
C VAL A 123 -2.95 5.45 4.05
N ASN A 124 -2.49 6.50 4.74
CA ASN A 124 -3.37 7.44 5.41
C ASN A 124 -3.57 8.63 4.49
N TRP A 125 -4.75 8.76 3.89
CA TRP A 125 -5.05 9.88 3.00
C TRP A 125 -5.13 11.22 3.75
N ARG A 126 -5.14 11.25 5.09
CA ARG A 126 -5.17 12.48 5.89
C ARG A 126 -3.80 13.02 6.28
N ASP A 127 -2.75 12.20 6.15
CA ASP A 127 -1.38 12.61 6.45
C ASP A 127 -0.61 12.74 5.14
N ASP A 128 0.00 13.90 4.91
CA ASP A 128 1.04 14.06 3.90
C ASP A 128 2.35 14.47 4.59
N ASP A 129 3.41 13.74 4.28
CA ASP A 129 4.78 14.18 4.57
C ASP A 129 5.55 14.48 3.29
N GLY A 130 4.86 14.40 2.15
CA GLY A 130 5.39 14.59 0.80
C GLY A 130 6.54 13.67 0.44
N SER A 131 6.78 12.57 1.16
CA SER A 131 7.98 11.73 0.98
C SER A 131 7.91 10.79 -0.21
N SER A 132 6.72 10.51 -0.74
CA SER A 132 6.46 9.74 -1.96
C SER A 132 5.43 10.41 -2.86
N ALA A 133 5.29 9.95 -4.12
CA ALA A 133 4.27 10.50 -5.02
C ALA A 133 2.86 10.21 -4.52
N GLN A 134 2.66 9.08 -3.82
CA GLN A 134 1.38 8.74 -3.22
C GLN A 134 1.02 9.68 -2.06
N ASP A 135 1.99 10.14 -1.27
CA ASP A 135 1.74 11.12 -0.19
C ASP A 135 1.39 12.49 -0.78
N VAL A 136 2.03 12.89 -1.88
CA VAL A 136 1.66 14.12 -2.60
C VAL A 136 0.25 14.03 -3.19
N ALA A 137 -0.16 12.84 -3.62
CA ALA A 137 -1.47 12.59 -4.23
C ALA A 137 -2.48 11.94 -3.28
N HIS A 138 -2.33 12.15 -1.97
CA HIS A 138 -3.09 11.44 -0.94
C HIS A 138 -4.62 11.55 -1.12
N ASP A 139 -5.09 12.72 -1.57
CA ASP A 139 -6.52 12.98 -1.79
C ASP A 139 -7.15 11.99 -2.78
N LEU A 140 -6.42 11.53 -3.81
CA LEU A 140 -6.95 10.63 -4.84
C LEU A 140 -7.59 9.36 -4.26
N LEU A 141 -7.00 8.84 -3.18
CA LEU A 141 -7.47 7.62 -2.53
C LEU A 141 -8.55 7.87 -1.46
N ALA A 142 -9.00 9.11 -1.27
CA ALA A 142 -10.10 9.44 -0.36
C ALA A 142 -11.49 9.02 -0.89
N TRP A 143 -11.60 8.71 -2.19
CA TRP A 143 -12.84 8.22 -2.82
C TRP A 143 -13.14 6.78 -2.42
N ARG A 144 -14.17 6.55 -1.61
CA ARG A 144 -14.41 5.21 -1.04
C ARG A 144 -14.74 4.13 -2.05
N PRO A 145 -15.51 4.39 -3.12
CA PRO A 145 -15.77 3.36 -4.11
C PRO A 145 -14.52 2.88 -4.86
N ALA A 146 -13.43 3.67 -4.89
CA ALA A 146 -12.17 3.28 -5.51
C ALA A 146 -10.90 3.70 -4.73
N GLY A 147 -10.92 3.60 -3.40
CA GLY A 147 -9.97 4.31 -2.53
C GLY A 147 -8.86 3.46 -1.92
N TYR A 148 -8.23 3.99 -0.87
CA TYR A 148 -7.13 3.29 -0.16
C TYR A 148 -7.57 1.99 0.50
N ALA A 149 -8.85 1.88 0.87
CA ALA A 149 -9.45 0.69 1.45
C ALA A 149 -10.85 0.45 0.87
N VAL A 150 -11.08 -0.72 0.31
CA VAL A 150 -12.33 -1.11 -0.36
C VAL A 150 -12.76 -2.51 0.04
N VAL A 151 -14.06 -2.76 0.10
CA VAL A 151 -14.68 -4.06 0.41
C VAL A 151 -15.37 -4.58 -0.84
N SER A 152 -15.29 -5.88 -1.13
CA SER A 152 -16.00 -6.50 -2.26
C SER A 152 -17.52 -6.43 -2.06
N PRO A 153 -18.34 -6.39 -3.13
CA PRO A 153 -19.80 -6.35 -3.03
C PRO A 153 -20.39 -7.45 -2.14
N ASP A 154 -19.86 -8.66 -2.25
CA ASP A 154 -20.26 -9.81 -1.42
C ASP A 154 -19.69 -9.81 0.01
N GLY A 155 -18.88 -8.81 0.38
CA GLY A 155 -18.27 -8.67 1.70
C GLY A 155 -17.20 -9.71 2.03
N ARG A 156 -16.73 -10.50 1.05
CA ARG A 156 -15.73 -11.55 1.28
C ARG A 156 -14.29 -11.02 1.36
N TYR A 157 -13.99 -9.92 0.69
CA TYR A 157 -12.65 -9.39 0.58
C TYR A 157 -12.57 -7.93 1.00
N VAL A 158 -11.43 -7.56 1.59
CA VAL A 158 -11.04 -6.16 1.79
C VAL A 158 -9.66 -5.94 1.17
N SER A 159 -9.51 -4.88 0.38
CA SER A 159 -8.24 -4.51 -0.25
C SER A 159 -7.70 -3.23 0.37
N LEU A 160 -6.38 -3.16 0.55
CA LEU A 160 -5.68 -2.08 1.24
C LEU A 160 -4.46 -1.65 0.44
N VAL A 161 -4.39 -0.36 0.08
CA VAL A 161 -3.17 0.25 -0.47
C VAL A 161 -2.21 0.53 0.67
N LEU A 162 -1.01 -0.02 0.60
CA LEU A 162 0.02 0.20 1.63
C LEU A 162 0.86 1.42 1.30
N ARG A 163 1.40 2.04 2.34
CA ARG A 163 2.32 3.15 2.25
C ARG A 163 3.56 2.72 1.47
N PRO A 164 3.89 3.42 0.39
CA PRO A 164 5.04 3.10 -0.45
C PRO A 164 6.36 3.55 0.21
N PRO A 165 7.51 3.09 -0.30
CA PRO A 165 8.82 3.55 0.16
C PRO A 165 9.00 5.06 -0.06
N ARG A 166 9.84 5.67 0.76
CA ARG A 166 10.16 7.10 0.62
C ARG A 166 11.04 7.32 -0.60
N MET A 167 10.66 8.27 -1.43
CA MET A 167 11.43 8.69 -2.60
C MET A 167 12.33 9.88 -2.29
N ARG A 168 12.03 10.63 -1.23
CA ARG A 168 12.86 11.72 -0.72
C ARG A 168 12.78 11.84 0.81
N PRO A 169 13.77 12.46 1.47
CA PRO A 169 13.71 12.74 2.90
C PRO A 169 12.54 13.67 3.24
N VAL A 170 11.92 13.48 4.40
CA VAL A 170 10.96 14.46 4.96
C VAL A 170 11.77 15.57 5.61
N LEU A 171 11.89 16.73 4.94
CA LEU A 171 12.59 17.90 5.47
C LEU A 171 11.58 18.90 5.99
N SER A 172 11.55 19.14 7.30
CA SER A 172 10.76 20.24 7.85
C SER A 172 11.47 21.56 7.57
N GLY A 173 10.97 22.34 6.60
CA GLY A 173 11.26 23.77 6.50
C GLY A 173 12.42 24.20 5.58
N SER A 174 12.70 23.49 4.48
CA SER A 174 13.60 24.02 3.44
C SER A 174 12.96 23.96 2.06
N ASP A 175 13.15 25.00 1.27
CA ASP A 175 12.78 25.16 -0.15
C ASP A 175 13.30 24.04 -1.09
N ASP A 176 14.00 23.04 -0.56
CA ASP A 176 14.44 21.81 -1.23
C ASP A 176 13.26 20.82 -1.50
N ASP A 177 12.05 21.15 -1.06
CA ASP A 177 10.76 20.47 -1.34
C ASP A 177 10.39 20.37 -2.83
N ARG A 178 11.22 20.92 -3.73
CA ARG A 178 10.93 21.09 -5.16
C ARG A 178 11.56 20.06 -6.09
N ASN A 179 12.31 19.07 -5.59
CA ASN A 179 12.78 18.03 -6.48
C ASN A 179 11.58 17.19 -6.95
N PRO A 180 11.28 17.15 -8.27
CA PRO A 180 10.13 16.41 -8.77
C PRO A 180 10.29 14.93 -8.45
N LEU A 181 9.22 14.32 -7.95
CA LEU A 181 9.15 12.89 -7.71
C LEU A 181 9.02 12.17 -9.05
N ASP A 182 9.81 11.12 -9.26
CA ASP A 182 9.63 10.21 -10.39
C ASP A 182 8.41 9.31 -10.14
N VAL A 183 7.23 9.83 -10.49
CA VAL A 183 5.95 9.16 -10.29
C VAL A 183 5.93 7.75 -10.92
N ALA A 184 6.61 7.54 -12.05
CA ALA A 184 6.68 6.24 -12.71
C ALA A 184 7.58 5.23 -11.97
N ALA A 185 8.57 5.72 -11.22
CA ALA A 185 9.43 4.89 -10.37
C ALA A 185 8.78 4.50 -9.04
N GLN A 186 7.65 5.11 -8.67
CA GLN A 186 6.85 4.72 -7.51
C GLN A 186 6.54 3.21 -7.57
N ARG A 187 6.66 2.54 -6.43
CA ARG A 187 6.22 1.15 -6.27
C ARG A 187 5.39 1.04 -5.00
N THR A 188 4.26 0.35 -5.11
CA THR A 188 3.26 0.30 -4.03
C THR A 188 2.74 -1.13 -3.89
N HIS A 189 2.62 -1.59 -2.65
CA HIS A 189 1.95 -2.84 -2.33
C HIS A 189 0.44 -2.63 -2.16
N ILE A 190 -0.35 -3.56 -2.67
CA ILE A 190 -1.77 -3.70 -2.34
C ILE A 190 -1.98 -5.09 -1.73
N VAL A 191 -2.69 -5.14 -0.62
CA VAL A 191 -2.98 -6.38 0.11
C VAL A 191 -4.48 -6.62 0.13
N VAL A 192 -4.89 -7.84 -0.25
CA VAL A 192 -6.26 -8.31 -0.13
C VAL A 192 -6.33 -9.30 1.02
N LEU A 193 -7.22 -9.04 1.97
CA LEU A 193 -7.54 -9.94 3.07
C LEU A 193 -8.92 -10.58 2.86
N ASP A 194 -9.06 -11.81 3.33
CA ASP A 194 -10.37 -12.41 3.58
C ASP A 194 -11.03 -11.67 4.74
N ALA A 195 -12.18 -11.04 4.49
CA ALA A 195 -12.84 -10.17 5.46
C ALA A 195 -13.44 -10.94 6.64
N ALA A 196 -13.67 -12.25 6.52
CA ALA A 196 -14.18 -13.08 7.61
C ALA A 196 -13.08 -13.47 8.61
N THR A 197 -11.85 -13.67 8.14
CA THR A 197 -10.76 -14.25 8.93
C THR A 197 -9.55 -13.32 9.11
N GLY A 198 -9.46 -12.26 8.33
CA GLY A 198 -8.31 -11.36 8.26
C GLY A 198 -7.06 -12.02 7.69
N LYS A 199 -7.16 -13.18 7.03
CA LYS A 199 -6.01 -13.82 6.40
C LYS A 199 -5.71 -13.19 5.06
N THR A 200 -4.42 -13.02 4.74
CA THR A 200 -3.99 -12.53 3.43
C THR A 200 -4.38 -13.53 2.34
N VAL A 201 -5.11 -13.04 1.35
CA VAL A 201 -5.53 -13.79 0.15
C VAL A 201 -4.53 -13.53 -0.98
N ARG A 202 -4.18 -12.26 -1.21
CA ARG A 202 -3.28 -11.85 -2.28
C ARG A 202 -2.49 -10.60 -1.87
N THR A 203 -1.22 -10.55 -2.23
CA THR A 203 -0.40 -9.34 -2.17
C THR A 203 0.12 -9.08 -3.57
N VAL A 204 0.01 -7.83 -4.04
CA VAL A 204 0.50 -7.42 -5.36
C VAL A 204 1.36 -6.20 -5.22
N GLU A 205 2.38 -6.10 -6.08
CA GLU A 205 3.18 -4.90 -6.27
C GLU A 205 2.79 -4.25 -7.58
N VAL A 206 2.56 -2.95 -7.56
CA VAL A 206 2.29 -2.16 -8.77
C VAL A 206 3.34 -1.08 -8.98
N SER A 207 3.55 -0.74 -10.25
CA SER A 207 4.43 0.36 -10.67
C SER A 207 3.63 1.60 -11.03
N GLY A 208 4.16 2.76 -10.67
CA GLY A 208 3.49 4.04 -10.83
C GLY A 208 2.68 4.46 -9.61
N LEU A 209 2.04 5.61 -9.72
CA LEU A 209 1.08 6.11 -8.74
C LEU A 209 -0.18 5.25 -8.78
N VAL A 210 -0.74 4.91 -7.61
CA VAL A 210 -2.07 4.30 -7.54
C VAL A 210 -3.10 5.41 -7.57
N LEU A 211 -3.90 5.46 -8.63
CA LEU A 211 -4.98 6.42 -8.78
C LEU A 211 -6.27 5.94 -8.09
N GLY A 212 -6.50 4.63 -8.09
CA GLY A 212 -7.63 4.00 -7.41
C GLY A 212 -7.57 2.48 -7.48
N GLN A 213 -8.37 1.82 -6.65
CA GLN A 213 -8.56 0.36 -6.69
C GLN A 213 -9.99 -0.02 -6.38
N VAL A 214 -10.47 -1.11 -6.98
CA VAL A 214 -11.81 -1.66 -6.70
C VAL A 214 -11.75 -3.18 -6.56
N LEU A 215 -12.73 -3.73 -5.84
CA LEU A 215 -12.94 -5.16 -5.76
C LEU A 215 -14.23 -5.53 -6.46
N THR A 216 -14.15 -6.47 -7.40
CA THR A 216 -15.31 -7.30 -7.76
C THR A 216 -15.40 -8.47 -6.78
N ASP A 217 -16.33 -9.39 -6.97
CA ASP A 217 -16.44 -10.58 -6.11
C ASP A 217 -15.26 -11.54 -6.28
N ASP A 218 -14.54 -11.49 -7.40
CA ASP A 218 -13.49 -12.46 -7.73
C ASP A 218 -12.18 -11.84 -8.26
N ALA A 219 -12.10 -10.52 -8.36
CA ALA A 219 -10.90 -9.83 -8.83
C ALA A 219 -10.66 -8.47 -8.14
N LEU A 220 -9.39 -8.16 -7.92
CA LEU A 220 -8.89 -6.83 -7.58
C LEU A 220 -8.50 -6.11 -8.87
N ALA A 221 -9.04 -4.92 -9.11
CA ALA A 221 -8.60 -4.03 -10.18
C ALA A 221 -7.90 -2.80 -9.59
N VAL A 222 -6.68 -2.50 -10.05
CA VAL A 222 -5.86 -1.37 -9.59
C VAL A 222 -5.50 -0.49 -10.77
N GLU A 223 -5.90 0.77 -10.73
CA GLU A 223 -5.48 1.78 -11.70
C GLU A 223 -4.16 2.39 -11.27
N THR A 224 -3.17 2.35 -12.17
CA THR A 224 -1.91 3.08 -11.99
C THR A 224 -1.59 4.01 -13.14
N ALA A 225 -0.79 5.04 -12.84
CA ALA A 225 -0.31 5.99 -13.83
C ALA A 225 1.14 6.40 -13.57
N ARG A 226 1.77 6.95 -14.61
CA ARG A 226 3.11 7.54 -14.61
C ARG A 226 3.09 9.04 -14.26
N ASN A 227 1.91 9.59 -14.02
CA ASN A 227 1.67 10.97 -13.61
C ASN A 227 0.49 11.01 -12.64
N TYR A 228 0.12 12.19 -12.15
CA TYR A 228 -0.98 12.40 -11.21
C TYR A 228 -2.39 12.31 -11.83
N TYR A 229 -2.49 11.76 -13.05
CA TYR A 229 -3.72 11.60 -13.83
C TYR A 229 -3.52 10.47 -14.86
N PRO A 230 -4.59 9.83 -15.36
CA PRO A 230 -4.46 8.69 -16.27
C PRO A 230 -4.22 9.09 -17.74
N ALA A 231 -4.82 10.19 -18.20
CA ALA A 231 -4.76 10.61 -19.60
C ALA A 231 -3.36 11.07 -20.07
N GLY A 232 -3.16 11.17 -21.39
CA GLY A 232 -2.00 11.84 -21.99
C GLY A 232 -0.65 11.17 -21.67
N ASP A 233 0.21 11.88 -20.96
CA ASP A 233 1.51 11.38 -20.49
C ASP A 233 1.41 10.54 -19.20
N GLY A 234 0.24 10.56 -18.55
CA GLY A 234 -0.11 9.70 -17.42
C GLY A 234 -0.05 8.21 -17.76
N LYS A 235 -0.40 7.83 -18.99
CA LYS A 235 -0.38 6.42 -19.46
C LYS A 235 -1.11 5.48 -18.49
N GLY A 236 -2.32 5.88 -18.07
CA GLY A 236 -3.18 5.13 -17.16
C GLY A 236 -3.34 3.69 -17.61
N THR A 237 -3.26 2.76 -16.65
CA THR A 237 -3.39 1.32 -16.88
C THR A 237 -4.17 0.72 -15.72
N VAL A 238 -5.22 -0.04 -16.03
CA VAL A 238 -5.91 -0.87 -15.04
C VAL A 238 -5.29 -2.26 -15.06
N ASN A 239 -4.79 -2.71 -13.91
CA ASN A 239 -4.24 -4.05 -13.70
C ASN A 239 -5.25 -4.87 -12.91
N VAL A 240 -5.66 -6.01 -13.43
CA VAL A 240 -6.68 -6.86 -12.84
C VAL A 240 -6.07 -8.19 -12.40
N TYR A 241 -6.27 -8.50 -11.12
CA TYR A 241 -5.69 -9.64 -10.41
C TYR A 241 -6.82 -10.56 -9.92
N SER A 242 -6.79 -11.83 -10.31
CA SER A 242 -7.77 -12.81 -9.84
C SER A 242 -7.62 -13.09 -8.32
N LEU A 243 -8.72 -13.20 -7.60
CA LEU A 243 -8.75 -13.60 -6.20
C LEU A 243 -9.04 -15.10 -6.03
N THR A 244 -9.43 -15.76 -7.10
CA THR A 244 -9.69 -17.21 -7.15
C THR A 244 -8.48 -17.99 -7.67
N ASP A 245 -7.75 -17.43 -8.64
CA ASP A 245 -6.43 -17.89 -9.05
C ASP A 245 -5.37 -16.82 -8.71
N THR A 246 -4.91 -16.86 -7.46
CA THR A 246 -3.93 -15.89 -6.96
C THR A 246 -2.54 -16.07 -7.55
N SER A 247 -2.29 -17.19 -8.24
CA SER A 247 -1.04 -17.48 -8.94
C SER A 247 -1.00 -16.94 -10.38
N ALA A 248 -2.16 -16.65 -10.97
CA ALA A 248 -2.24 -16.10 -12.31
C ALA A 248 -1.60 -14.71 -12.40
N ALA A 249 -0.91 -14.48 -13.52
CA ALA A 249 -0.46 -13.15 -13.90
C ALA A 249 -1.66 -12.20 -14.08
N PRO A 250 -1.51 -10.89 -13.79
CA PRO A 250 -2.57 -9.94 -14.03
C PRO A 250 -2.87 -9.80 -15.53
N THR A 251 -4.12 -9.48 -15.84
CA THR A 251 -4.50 -8.89 -17.13
C THR A 251 -4.49 -7.38 -16.99
N SER A 252 -4.07 -6.66 -18.02
CA SER A 252 -4.03 -5.20 -17.97
C SER A 252 -4.58 -4.59 -19.25
N PHE A 253 -5.17 -3.41 -19.13
CA PHE A 253 -5.62 -2.61 -20.27
C PHE A 253 -5.35 -1.12 -20.02
N PRO A 254 -5.03 -0.34 -21.09
CA PRO A 254 -4.82 1.09 -20.96
C PRO A 254 -6.14 1.83 -20.72
N THR A 255 -6.08 2.94 -20.00
CA THR A 255 -7.21 3.85 -19.79
C THR A 255 -6.71 5.29 -19.77
N ASP A 256 -7.49 6.20 -20.32
CA ASP A 256 -7.36 7.65 -20.13
C ASP A 256 -8.43 8.21 -19.17
N GLN A 257 -9.31 7.33 -18.67
CA GLN A 257 -10.38 7.61 -17.72
C GLN A 257 -10.03 7.06 -16.33
N TRP A 258 -10.58 7.71 -15.30
CA TRP A 258 -10.40 7.40 -13.89
C TRP A 258 -11.23 6.19 -13.48
N LEU A 259 -10.65 5.22 -12.78
CA LEU A 259 -11.36 4.13 -12.14
C LEU A 259 -12.08 4.64 -10.89
N ILE A 260 -13.41 4.61 -10.90
CA ILE A 260 -14.22 5.25 -9.85
C ILE A 260 -15.16 4.29 -9.13
N GLY A 261 -15.19 3.01 -9.48
CA GLY A 261 -16.03 2.02 -8.80
C GLY A 261 -16.39 0.83 -9.67
N ILE A 262 -17.49 0.20 -9.32
CA ILE A 262 -18.04 -0.98 -10.00
C ILE A 262 -19.55 -0.90 -10.12
N ASP A 263 -20.11 -1.61 -11.09
CA ASP A 263 -21.54 -1.79 -11.27
C ASP A 263 -21.86 -3.18 -11.82
N ASN A 264 -22.47 -4.04 -11.00
CA ASN A 264 -22.83 -5.41 -11.36
C ASN A 264 -21.66 -6.20 -11.97
N GLY A 265 -20.49 -6.13 -11.32
CA GLY A 265 -19.26 -6.80 -11.77
C GLY A 265 -18.49 -6.10 -12.90
N ALA A 266 -19.05 -5.04 -13.51
CA ALA A 266 -18.31 -4.19 -14.43
C ALA A 266 -17.49 -3.14 -13.66
N LEU A 267 -16.34 -2.76 -14.21
CA LEU A 267 -15.55 -1.63 -13.73
C LEU A 267 -16.15 -0.34 -14.30
N LEU A 268 -16.20 0.71 -13.48
CA LEU A 268 -16.68 2.03 -13.86
C LEU A 268 -15.51 2.99 -14.08
N LEU A 269 -15.48 3.60 -15.25
CA LEU A 269 -14.50 4.61 -15.62
C LEU A 269 -15.19 5.97 -15.81
N SER A 270 -14.56 7.04 -15.33
CA SER A 270 -15.04 8.41 -15.45
C SER A 270 -14.05 9.25 -16.28
N PRO A 271 -14.52 10.09 -17.22
CA PRO A 271 -13.65 11.00 -17.96
C PRO A 271 -12.99 12.08 -17.08
N GLN A 272 -13.51 12.30 -15.87
CA GLN A 272 -13.01 13.29 -14.92
C GLN A 272 -12.84 12.69 -13.52
N SER A 273 -11.91 13.25 -12.73
CA SER A 273 -11.72 12.82 -11.35
C SER A 273 -12.86 13.33 -10.48
N LEU A 274 -13.58 12.41 -9.83
CA LEU A 274 -14.66 12.75 -8.90
C LEU A 274 -14.12 13.24 -7.53
N VAL A 275 -12.80 13.20 -7.34
CA VAL A 275 -12.13 13.55 -6.09
C VAL A 275 -11.60 14.97 -6.11
N THR A 276 -10.82 15.30 -7.15
CA THR A 276 -10.07 16.55 -7.23
C THR A 276 -10.91 17.69 -7.77
N GLU A 277 -11.92 17.39 -8.58
CA GLU A 277 -12.71 18.44 -9.24
C GLU A 277 -13.94 18.86 -8.43
N ARG A 278 -14.34 18.10 -7.40
CA ARG A 278 -15.50 18.32 -6.49
C ARG A 278 -16.64 19.13 -7.13
N ARG A 279 -17.04 18.76 -8.34
CA ARG A 279 -18.21 19.31 -9.04
C ARG A 279 -19.39 18.40 -8.74
N THR A 280 -19.85 18.43 -7.49
CA THR A 280 -21.03 17.66 -7.03
C THR A 280 -22.32 18.07 -7.78
N ASP A 281 -22.27 19.15 -8.56
CA ASP A 281 -23.34 19.72 -9.37
C ASP A 281 -23.33 19.29 -10.85
N VAL A 282 -22.29 18.60 -11.32
CA VAL A 282 -22.16 18.18 -12.73
C VAL A 282 -22.31 16.67 -12.84
N SER A 283 -23.30 16.23 -13.62
CA SER A 283 -23.45 14.82 -13.95
C SER A 283 -22.38 14.36 -14.95
N VAL A 284 -21.88 13.14 -14.78
CA VAL A 284 -20.94 12.50 -15.70
C VAL A 284 -21.57 11.35 -16.45
N THR A 285 -21.04 11.06 -17.63
CA THR A 285 -21.24 9.79 -18.31
C THR A 285 -20.13 8.85 -17.89
N LEU A 286 -20.49 7.74 -17.24
CA LEU A 286 -19.56 6.68 -16.89
C LEU A 286 -19.45 5.66 -18.02
N THR A 287 -18.24 5.19 -18.28
CA THR A 287 -17.99 4.04 -19.15
C THR A 287 -17.99 2.77 -18.29
N ARG A 288 -18.73 1.75 -18.70
CA ARG A 288 -18.69 0.41 -18.09
C ARG A 288 -17.76 -0.46 -18.91
N VAL A 289 -16.80 -1.10 -18.27
CA VAL A 289 -15.91 -2.07 -18.92
C VAL A 289 -15.87 -3.39 -18.14
N ASP A 290 -15.60 -4.49 -18.82
CA ASP A 290 -15.28 -5.74 -18.12
C ASP A 290 -13.84 -5.74 -17.56
N THR A 291 -13.47 -6.81 -16.86
CA THR A 291 -12.13 -6.99 -16.28
C THR A 291 -11.00 -7.13 -17.31
N ARG A 292 -11.33 -7.16 -18.61
CA ARG A 292 -10.38 -7.16 -19.73
C ARG A 292 -10.37 -5.83 -20.48
N GLY A 293 -11.09 -4.82 -19.98
CA GLY A 293 -11.20 -3.50 -20.60
C GLY A 293 -12.12 -3.43 -21.81
N ARG A 294 -12.97 -4.45 -22.03
CA ARG A 294 -13.96 -4.40 -23.13
C ARG A 294 -15.15 -3.56 -22.67
N GLU A 295 -15.51 -2.58 -23.48
CA GLU A 295 -16.66 -1.71 -23.23
C GLU A 295 -17.96 -2.52 -23.22
N LEU A 296 -18.76 -2.29 -22.18
CA LEU A 296 -20.08 -2.89 -21.96
C LEU A 296 -21.21 -1.88 -22.15
N GLY A 297 -20.89 -0.60 -22.35
CA GLY A 297 -21.81 0.52 -22.53
C GLY A 297 -21.55 1.66 -21.57
N THR A 298 -22.42 2.66 -21.58
CA THR A 298 -22.29 3.87 -20.76
C THR A 298 -23.47 4.03 -19.79
N ILE A 299 -23.26 4.82 -18.72
CA ILE A 299 -24.31 5.30 -17.81
C ILE A 299 -24.26 6.82 -17.81
N ASP A 300 -25.25 7.44 -18.45
CA ASP A 300 -25.38 8.89 -18.48
C ASP A 300 -25.97 9.43 -17.17
N GLY A 301 -25.74 10.71 -16.89
CA GLY A 301 -26.43 11.43 -15.82
C GLY A 301 -26.02 11.04 -14.39
N VAL A 302 -24.86 10.39 -14.22
CA VAL A 302 -24.39 9.92 -12.90
C VAL A 302 -23.90 11.10 -12.08
N THR A 303 -24.28 11.15 -10.80
CA THR A 303 -23.82 12.17 -9.85
C THR A 303 -22.99 11.54 -8.73
N ALA A 304 -22.21 12.35 -8.03
CA ALA A 304 -21.39 11.96 -6.88
C ALA A 304 -21.59 12.99 -5.75
N PRO A 305 -22.67 12.87 -4.96
CA PRO A 305 -23.05 13.88 -3.97
C PRO A 305 -22.05 13.97 -2.79
N ASP A 306 -21.36 12.87 -2.49
CA ASP A 306 -20.34 12.76 -1.46
C ASP A 306 -19.15 11.91 -1.94
N ARG A 307 -18.13 11.73 -1.08
CA ARG A 307 -16.93 10.90 -1.38
C ARG A 307 -17.16 9.40 -1.24
N LYS A 308 -18.36 8.98 -0.85
CA LYS A 308 -18.69 7.61 -0.46
C LYS A 308 -19.47 6.87 -1.53
N HIS A 309 -20.28 7.57 -2.34
CA HIS A 309 -21.16 6.94 -3.31
C HIS A 309 -21.33 7.78 -4.58
N TRP A 310 -21.68 7.09 -5.66
CA TRP A 310 -22.23 7.68 -6.88
C TRP A 310 -23.70 7.26 -7.02
N GLU A 311 -24.50 8.06 -7.71
CA GLU A 311 -25.93 7.83 -7.90
C GLU A 311 -26.27 7.77 -9.40
N ARG A 312 -27.08 6.79 -9.81
CA ARG A 312 -27.69 6.78 -11.14
C ARG A 312 -28.74 7.89 -11.23
N PRO A 313 -28.96 8.49 -12.42
CA PRO A 313 -30.08 9.40 -12.59
C PRO A 313 -31.40 8.70 -12.26
N LYS A 314 -32.26 9.40 -11.51
CA LYS A 314 -33.60 8.89 -11.23
C LYS A 314 -34.40 8.88 -12.54
N PRO A 315 -35.07 7.77 -12.90
CA PRO A 315 -35.99 7.81 -14.03
C PRO A 315 -37.07 8.85 -13.73
N HIS A 316 -37.29 9.78 -14.67
CA HIS A 316 -38.42 10.69 -14.59
C HIS A 316 -39.71 9.86 -14.52
N GLN A 317 -40.44 9.97 -13.41
CA GLN A 317 -41.82 9.47 -13.27
C GLN A 317 -42.79 10.44 -13.93
#